data_AF-A0A936HVW3-F1
#
_entry.id   AF-A0A936HVW3-F1
#
_cell.length_a   1.000
_cell.length_b   1.000
_cell.length_c   1.000
_cell.angle_alpha   90.00
_cell.angle_beta   90.00
_cell.angle_gamma   90.00
#
_symmetry.space_group_name_H-M   'P 1'
#
loop_
_entity.id
_entity.type
_entity.pdbx_description
1 polymer ?
#
loop_
_entity_poly.entity_id
_entity_poly.type
_entity_poly.pdbx_seq_one_letter_code
_entity_poly.pdbx_strand_id
1 'polypeptide(L)'
;MKYSAIDGDGAEAAPAHLNTRLRNLALAPPIQVSPERSVRDALRTMDARDAEAAVVVDDASGVPLGIVTARDALRAIVSDECDLAGPVAGLMIGGLVSLSADATVHQATLLMFRRGMRHLVLTDSDGRLFNVVSQADLYGMQSADSASLIDAILSTRSIAELATQSNAVRIFATRRLASGDGPELLCEWISVLNDLIAMQVIDLVEGEFELPYVPWCWMVFGSEGRLEQTLVTDQDNGIVFAADSAVEAAELRLKFLPFAKAVNVALDACGFPLCSGDIMAGNPAWCLSLDEWKQCFDDWIAVPKPTALLNATIFFDFRPLYGHEELVTKLQAWLLRRTGGNTAFLRAMASVALEQRPPLAWWRDFRLDGGKAHPHTLDLKLRGIRLFVDAARVLALDHGVVATNTVERLRGLRKSMGLRLPPREVEAMAAAFYQMQRLRLQNQVGGEFPDAANRLNPDRLHKFDRQILKEALRQARTLQLRLQLDYLT
;
A
#
# COMPACT_ATOMS: atom_id res chain seq x y z
N MET A 1 51.68 13.15 15.61
CA MET A 1 50.84 13.14 16.84
C MET A 1 50.08 14.45 16.87
N LYS A 2 48.76 14.59 16.82
CA LYS A 2 47.62 13.66 16.90
C LYS A 2 46.63 14.10 15.81
N TYR A 3 46.15 13.17 14.98
CA TYR A 3 44.95 13.38 14.16
C TYR A 3 43.75 13.05 15.05
N SER A 4 42.86 14.02 15.22
CA SER A 4 41.54 13.84 15.83
C SER A 4 40.60 13.35 14.73
N ALA A 5 40.08 12.13 14.86
CA ALA A 5 39.02 11.61 14.01
C ALA A 5 37.74 12.41 14.25
N ILE A 6 37.10 12.84 13.18
CA ILE A 6 35.72 13.32 13.18
C ILE A 6 34.91 12.11 12.71
N ASP A 7 34.19 11.50 13.63
CA ASP A 7 33.12 10.54 13.31
C ASP A 7 31.99 11.32 12.64
N GLY A 8 31.85 11.12 11.34
CA GLY A 8 30.72 11.58 10.53
C GLY A 8 30.13 10.38 9.81
N ASP A 9 29.49 9.49 10.56
CA ASP A 9 28.68 8.42 9.98
C ASP A 9 27.27 8.99 9.80
N GLY A 10 27.09 9.74 8.71
CA GLY A 10 25.76 10.07 8.19
C GLY A 10 25.16 8.79 7.63
N ALA A 11 24.60 7.97 8.52
CA ALA A 11 23.85 6.79 8.12
C ALA A 11 22.69 7.25 7.23
N GLU A 12 22.82 7.01 5.93
CA GLU A 12 21.75 7.21 4.96
C GLU A 12 20.55 6.41 5.46
N ALA A 13 19.49 7.12 5.89
CA ALA A 13 18.30 6.48 6.42
C ALA A 13 17.73 5.55 5.35
N ALA A 14 17.58 4.27 5.67
CA ALA A 14 16.94 3.32 4.77
C ALA A 14 15.56 3.87 4.34
N PRO A 15 15.19 3.80 3.05
CA PRO A 15 13.92 4.33 2.58
C PRO A 15 12.76 3.68 3.35
N ALA A 16 11.82 4.50 3.78
CA ALA A 16 10.70 4.04 4.59
C ALA A 16 9.75 3.16 3.77
N HIS A 17 9.38 1.99 4.31
CA HIS A 17 8.38 1.12 3.67
C HIS A 17 7.02 1.80 3.66
N LEU A 18 6.27 1.63 2.58
CA LEU A 18 4.97 2.29 2.35
C LEU A 18 3.92 2.03 3.43
N ASN A 19 3.96 0.85 4.07
CA ASN A 19 3.01 0.50 5.13
C ASN A 19 3.46 0.97 6.52
N THR A 20 4.66 1.53 6.65
CA THR A 20 5.18 2.05 7.92
C THR A 20 4.30 3.20 8.39
N ARG A 21 3.94 3.21 9.67
CA ARG A 21 3.28 4.37 10.27
C ARG A 21 4.24 5.55 10.34
N LEU A 22 3.76 6.74 10.01
CA LEU A 22 4.58 7.96 10.00
C LEU A 22 5.24 8.23 11.35
N ARG A 23 4.57 7.91 12.47
CA ARG A 23 5.15 8.03 13.82
C ARG A 23 6.36 7.15 14.10
N ASN A 24 6.59 6.11 13.30
CA ASN A 24 7.72 5.20 13.47
C ASN A 24 8.91 5.61 12.61
N LEU A 25 8.78 6.67 11.81
CA LEU A 25 9.90 7.21 11.04
C LEU A 25 10.88 7.91 11.97
N ALA A 26 12.17 7.71 11.71
CA ALA A 26 13.24 8.42 12.39
C ALA A 26 13.37 9.84 11.82
N LEU A 27 12.40 10.70 12.15
CA LEU A 27 12.35 12.08 11.67
C LEU A 27 13.12 13.00 12.61
N ALA A 28 13.78 14.01 12.03
CA ALA A 28 14.28 15.13 12.81
C ALA A 28 13.10 15.86 13.51
N PRO A 29 13.30 16.47 14.68
CA PRO A 29 12.27 17.29 15.31
C PRO A 29 11.89 18.46 14.38
N PRO A 30 10.59 18.77 14.23
CA PRO A 30 10.17 19.83 13.33
C PRO A 30 10.62 21.18 13.89
N ILE A 31 10.89 22.14 13.00
CA ILE A 31 11.05 23.53 13.41
C ILE A 31 9.67 24.08 13.73
N GLN A 32 9.51 24.56 14.96
CA GLN A 32 8.29 25.18 15.45
C GLN A 32 8.57 26.65 15.74
N VAL A 33 7.65 27.51 15.31
CA VAL A 33 7.71 28.96 15.56
C VAL A 33 6.35 29.46 16.04
N SER A 34 6.33 30.42 16.96
CA SER A 34 5.07 31.08 17.35
C SER A 34 4.61 32.05 16.25
N PRO A 35 3.30 32.31 16.13
CA PRO A 35 2.74 33.17 15.08
C PRO A 35 3.25 34.62 15.12
N GLU A 36 3.64 35.13 16.29
CA GLU A 36 4.15 36.49 16.49
C GLU A 36 5.63 36.64 16.16
N ARG A 37 6.36 35.53 16.04
CA ARG A 37 7.79 35.55 15.76
C ARG A 37 8.06 36.22 14.42
N SER A 38 9.12 37.01 14.32
CA SER A 38 9.44 37.70 13.07
C SER A 38 9.76 36.71 11.94
N VAL A 39 9.38 37.04 10.71
CA VAL A 39 9.74 36.25 9.51
C VAL A 39 11.26 36.03 9.45
N ARG A 40 12.05 37.07 9.73
CA ARG A 40 13.52 36.99 9.75
C ARG A 40 14.04 35.94 10.73
N ASP A 41 13.50 35.89 11.94
CA ASP A 41 13.96 34.95 12.95
C ASP A 41 13.49 33.52 12.67
N ALA A 42 12.32 33.37 12.07
CA ALA A 42 11.86 32.07 11.57
C ALA A 42 12.81 31.54 10.49
N LEU A 43 13.14 32.34 9.47
CA LEU A 43 14.06 31.96 8.39
C LEU A 43 15.48 31.68 8.89
N ARG A 44 15.99 32.46 9.85
CA ARG A 44 17.27 32.17 10.50
C ARG A 44 17.27 30.85 11.27
N THR A 45 16.14 30.51 11.89
CA THR A 45 16.01 29.23 12.60
C THR A 45 16.00 28.06 11.61
N MET A 46 15.34 28.24 10.47
CA MET A 46 15.34 27.28 9.36
C MET A 46 16.75 27.07 8.80
N ASP A 47 17.44 28.15 8.46
CA ASP A 47 18.82 28.14 7.96
C ASP A 47 19.80 27.49 8.94
N ALA A 48 19.73 27.85 10.23
CA ALA A 48 20.62 27.30 11.27
C ALA A 48 20.44 25.79 11.51
N ARG A 49 19.33 25.20 11.04
CA ARG A 49 19.02 23.77 11.18
C ARG A 49 18.94 23.04 9.84
N ASP A 50 19.32 23.71 8.74
CA ASP A 50 19.26 23.19 7.38
C ASP A 50 17.87 22.60 7.03
N ALA A 51 16.81 23.33 7.43
CA ALA A 51 15.43 22.88 7.24
C ALA A 51 14.72 23.69 6.16
N GLU A 52 13.99 22.99 5.28
CA GLU A 52 13.24 23.61 4.18
C GLU A 52 11.89 24.19 4.61
N ALA A 53 11.38 23.81 5.78
CA ALA A 53 10.09 24.25 6.31
C ALA A 53 10.08 24.41 7.84
N ALA A 54 9.21 25.30 8.31
CA ALA A 54 8.86 25.48 9.71
C ALA A 54 7.33 25.50 9.88
N VAL A 55 6.86 24.91 10.98
CA VAL A 55 5.44 24.90 11.34
C VAL A 55 5.17 26.04 12.31
N VAL A 56 4.16 26.85 11.99
CA VAL A 56 3.63 27.87 12.90
C VAL A 56 2.67 27.18 13.84
N VAL A 57 2.91 27.25 15.14
CA VAL A 57 2.16 26.54 16.17
C VAL A 57 1.60 27.53 17.17
N ASP A 58 0.35 27.29 17.61
CA ASP A 58 -0.23 28.05 18.73
C ASP A 58 0.46 27.65 20.05
N ASP A 59 1.11 28.61 20.71
CA ASP A 59 1.92 28.38 21.93
C ASP A 59 1.09 27.77 23.08
N ALA A 60 -0.21 28.08 23.16
CA ALA A 60 -1.07 27.62 24.26
C ALA A 60 -1.57 26.18 24.05
N SER A 61 -2.00 25.85 22.84
CA SER A 61 -2.64 24.56 22.53
C SER A 61 -1.70 23.52 21.91
N GLY A 62 -0.60 23.96 21.27
CA GLY A 62 0.29 23.09 20.49
C GLY A 62 -0.28 22.69 19.13
N VAL A 63 -1.38 23.31 18.70
CA VAL A 63 -2.03 23.04 17.41
C VAL A 63 -1.29 23.77 16.29
N PRO A 64 -1.00 23.10 15.16
CA PRO A 64 -0.38 23.76 14.01
C PRO A 64 -1.38 24.71 13.33
N LEU A 65 -0.99 25.97 13.19
CA LEU A 65 -1.79 27.03 12.57
C LEU A 65 -1.46 27.21 11.08
N GLY A 66 -0.22 26.95 10.69
CA GLY A 66 0.26 27.11 9.33
C GLY A 66 1.66 26.53 9.11
N ILE A 67 2.12 26.59 7.87
CA ILE A 67 3.48 26.18 7.50
C ILE A 67 4.14 27.31 6.70
N VAL A 68 5.44 27.51 6.90
CA VAL A 68 6.28 28.38 6.09
C VAL A 68 7.36 27.53 5.46
N THR A 69 7.51 27.63 4.14
CA THR A 69 8.61 26.99 3.41
C THR A 69 9.62 28.03 2.93
N ALA A 70 10.88 27.63 2.78
CA ALA A 70 11.92 28.50 2.25
C ALA A 70 11.55 29.05 0.86
N ARG A 71 10.88 28.21 0.04
CA ARG A 71 10.42 28.58 -1.29
C ARG A 71 9.34 29.67 -1.25
N ASP A 72 8.34 29.53 -0.39
CA ASP A 72 7.23 30.49 -0.30
C ASP A 72 7.71 31.81 0.31
N ALA A 73 8.60 31.74 1.30
CA ALA A 73 9.23 32.92 1.87
C ALA A 73 10.08 33.69 0.83
N LEU A 74 10.92 32.98 0.06
CA LEU A 74 11.69 33.60 -1.02
C LEU A 74 10.78 34.27 -2.06
N ARG A 75 9.69 33.60 -2.46
CA ARG A 75 8.72 34.16 -3.41
C ARG A 75 8.09 35.44 -2.86
N ALA A 76 7.63 35.44 -1.61
CA ALA A 76 7.01 36.61 -0.99
C ALA A 76 7.99 37.78 -0.83
N ILE A 77 9.27 37.49 -0.51
CA ILE A 77 10.33 38.51 -0.44
C ILE A 77 10.59 39.13 -1.81
N VAL A 78 10.69 38.32 -2.87
CA VAL A 78 10.93 38.81 -4.23
C VAL A 78 9.76 39.63 -4.77
N SER A 79 8.54 39.33 -4.33
CA SER A 79 7.32 40.03 -4.73
C SER A 79 7.04 41.31 -3.92
N ASP A 80 7.91 41.72 -2.98
CA ASP A 80 7.68 42.83 -2.02
C ASP A 80 6.38 42.67 -1.20
N GLU A 81 5.89 41.43 -1.05
CA GLU A 81 4.68 41.08 -0.29
C GLU A 81 5.00 40.69 1.16
N CYS A 82 6.26 40.83 1.59
CA CYS A 82 6.75 40.34 2.88
C CYS A 82 7.51 41.40 3.67
N ASP A 83 7.04 41.71 4.88
CA ASP A 83 7.82 42.43 5.88
C ASP A 83 8.63 41.44 6.74
N LEU A 84 9.96 41.46 6.58
CA LEU A 84 10.87 40.59 7.33
C LEU A 84 10.84 40.84 8.85
N ALA A 85 10.44 42.04 9.29
CA ALA A 85 10.28 42.36 10.71
C ALA A 85 8.87 42.02 11.24
N GLY A 86 7.91 41.81 10.34
CA GLY A 86 6.53 41.46 10.66
C GLY A 86 6.38 40.02 11.16
N PRO A 87 5.20 39.69 11.72
CA PRO A 87 4.91 38.37 12.27
C PRO A 87 4.84 37.29 11.18
N VAL A 88 5.37 36.10 11.48
CA VAL A 88 5.37 34.95 10.58
C VAL A 88 3.96 34.47 10.21
N ALA A 89 2.97 34.73 11.08
CA ALA A 89 1.56 34.47 10.78
C ALA A 89 1.04 35.19 9.53
N GLY A 90 1.65 36.33 9.15
CA GLY A 90 1.29 37.04 7.92
C GLY A 90 1.83 36.39 6.64
N LEU A 91 2.81 35.50 6.76
CA LEU A 91 3.47 34.81 5.64
C LEU A 91 3.05 33.34 5.52
N MET A 92 2.58 32.73 6.60
CA MET A 92 2.28 31.30 6.65
C MET A 92 1.17 30.89 5.69
N ILE A 93 1.26 29.68 5.17
CA ILE A 93 0.16 29.01 4.49
C ILE A 93 -0.74 28.41 5.58
N GLY A 94 -1.91 29.01 5.78
CA GLY A 94 -2.97 28.51 6.67
C GLY A 94 -3.86 27.45 6.00
N GLY A 95 -4.89 26.98 6.70
CA GLY A 95 -5.80 25.95 6.17
C GLY A 95 -5.09 24.62 5.92
N LEU A 96 -4.22 24.23 6.85
CA LEU A 96 -3.31 23.10 6.70
C LEU A 96 -4.06 21.81 6.38
N VAL A 97 -3.60 21.14 5.32
CA VAL A 97 -3.86 19.72 5.15
C VAL A 97 -2.90 18.98 6.07
N SER A 98 -3.42 18.44 7.17
CA SER A 98 -2.67 17.59 8.09
C SER A 98 -3.05 16.13 7.94
N LEU A 99 -2.15 15.23 8.32
CA LEU A 99 -2.40 13.80 8.39
C LEU A 99 -2.08 13.27 9.78
N SER A 100 -2.84 12.28 10.25
CA SER A 100 -2.55 11.62 11.54
C SER A 100 -1.15 10.98 11.51
N ALA A 101 -0.39 11.10 12.59
CA ALA A 101 0.89 10.42 12.75
C ALA A 101 0.77 8.88 12.72
N ASP A 102 -0.43 8.34 12.92
CA ASP A 102 -0.72 6.91 12.81
C ASP A 102 -1.06 6.45 11.38
N ALA A 103 -1.20 7.38 10.44
CA ALA A 103 -1.33 7.07 9.01
C ALA A 103 -0.03 6.46 8.45
N THR A 104 -0.15 5.82 7.28
CA THR A 104 0.99 5.15 6.62
C THR A 104 1.78 6.09 5.72
N VAL A 105 3.02 5.72 5.41
CA VAL A 105 3.84 6.37 4.38
C VAL A 105 3.10 6.42 3.05
N HIS A 106 2.39 5.37 2.65
CA HIS A 106 1.55 5.32 1.45
C HIS A 106 0.46 6.39 1.44
N GLN A 107 -0.28 6.55 2.55
CA GLN A 107 -1.32 7.58 2.66
C GLN A 107 -0.71 8.99 2.54
N ALA A 108 0.40 9.25 3.25
CA ALA A 108 1.12 10.52 3.12
C ALA A 108 1.59 10.75 1.68
N THR A 109 2.10 9.69 1.05
CA THR A 109 2.62 9.71 -0.32
C THR A 109 1.56 10.14 -1.32
N LEU A 110 0.43 9.45 -1.33
CA LEU A 110 -0.68 9.75 -2.23
C LEU A 110 -1.24 11.16 -1.97
N LEU A 111 -1.39 11.54 -0.70
CA LEU A 111 -1.90 12.87 -0.32
C LEU A 111 -0.98 13.99 -0.81
N MET A 112 0.33 13.83 -0.60
CA MET A 112 1.33 14.80 -1.04
C MET A 112 1.34 14.93 -2.57
N PHE A 113 1.29 13.81 -3.29
CA PHE A 113 1.25 13.82 -4.75
C PHE A 113 -0.03 14.48 -5.28
N ARG A 114 -1.21 14.04 -4.86
CA ARG A 114 -2.48 14.59 -5.36
C ARG A 114 -2.67 16.07 -5.08
N ARG A 115 -2.10 16.57 -3.98
CA ARG A 115 -2.18 17.99 -3.59
C ARG A 115 -0.97 18.82 -4.04
N GLY A 116 0.01 18.21 -4.71
CA GLY A 116 1.24 18.88 -5.11
C GLY A 116 2.05 19.43 -3.92
N MET A 117 1.95 18.80 -2.75
CA MET A 117 2.59 19.25 -1.51
C MET A 117 3.97 18.62 -1.35
N ARG A 118 4.94 19.41 -0.91
CA ARG A 118 6.31 18.96 -0.60
C ARG A 118 6.55 18.61 0.86
N HIS A 119 5.77 19.22 1.73
CA HIS A 119 5.79 18.96 3.17
C HIS A 119 4.36 18.68 3.63
N LEU A 120 4.24 17.74 4.56
CA LEU A 120 2.97 17.35 5.16
C LEU A 120 3.10 17.46 6.69
N VAL A 121 2.17 18.20 7.29
CA VAL A 121 2.09 18.34 8.74
C VAL A 121 1.43 17.09 9.33
N LEU A 122 2.09 16.51 10.33
CA LEU A 122 1.62 15.34 11.05
C LEU A 122 1.06 15.75 12.40
N THR A 123 -0.11 15.23 12.75
CA THR A 123 -0.79 15.53 14.02
C THR A 123 -1.06 14.28 14.85
N ASP A 124 -1.04 14.44 16.17
CA ASP A 124 -1.56 13.43 17.09
C ASP A 124 -3.10 13.47 17.12
N SER A 125 -3.72 12.48 17.79
CA SER A 125 -5.18 12.34 17.85
C SER A 125 -5.90 13.51 18.52
N ASP A 126 -5.20 14.29 19.34
CA ASP A 126 -5.71 15.49 20.00
C ASP A 126 -5.52 16.78 19.17
N GLY A 127 -5.02 16.64 17.93
CA GLY A 127 -4.80 17.75 16.99
C GLY A 127 -3.49 18.50 17.17
N ARG A 128 -2.65 18.10 18.14
CA ARG A 128 -1.33 18.72 18.35
C ARG A 128 -0.35 18.34 17.26
N LEU A 129 0.61 19.22 17.01
CA LEU A 129 1.71 18.94 16.09
C LEU A 129 2.54 17.75 16.61
N PHE A 130 2.60 16.69 15.81
CA PHE A 130 3.50 15.57 16.03
C PHE A 130 4.85 15.82 15.33
N ASN A 131 4.82 16.02 14.01
CA ASN A 131 6.02 16.29 13.21
C ASN A 131 5.68 16.90 11.83
N VAL A 132 6.67 17.17 11.00
CA VAL A 132 6.53 17.43 9.56
C VAL A 132 7.32 16.38 8.80
N VAL A 133 6.79 15.94 7.66
CA VAL A 133 7.48 15.03 6.76
C VAL A 133 7.58 15.66 5.37
N SER A 134 8.75 15.54 4.74
CA SER A 134 9.00 15.97 3.37
C SER A 134 8.91 14.80 2.38
N GLN A 135 8.85 15.11 1.09
CA GLN A 135 8.97 14.07 0.06
C GLN A 135 10.31 13.32 0.17
N ALA A 136 11.40 14.02 0.52
CA ALA A 136 12.71 13.39 0.69
C ALA A 136 12.72 12.36 1.84
N ASP A 137 11.98 12.62 2.92
CA ASP A 137 11.86 11.70 4.06
C ASP A 137 11.07 10.42 3.71
N LEU A 138 10.05 10.53 2.85
CA LEU A 138 9.19 9.40 2.48
C LEU A 138 9.83 8.50 1.41
N TYR A 139 10.48 9.10 0.40
CA TYR A 139 10.93 8.38 -0.80
C TYR A 139 12.41 8.02 -0.79
N GLY A 140 13.18 8.57 0.16
CA GLY A 140 14.63 8.72 0.02
C GLY A 140 14.98 9.59 -1.21
N MET A 141 16.26 9.78 -1.51
CA MET A 141 16.75 10.47 -2.72
C MET A 141 16.44 9.71 -4.03
N GLN A 142 15.27 9.10 -4.18
CA GLN A 142 14.88 8.38 -5.38
C GLN A 142 14.55 9.34 -6.52
N SER A 143 15.21 9.07 -7.64
CA SER A 143 15.52 9.97 -8.75
C SER A 143 14.38 10.87 -9.26
N ALA A 144 14.77 11.98 -9.89
CA ALA A 144 13.91 12.86 -10.68
C ALA A 144 12.96 12.10 -11.64
N ASP A 145 13.32 10.87 -12.04
CA ASP A 145 12.49 10.00 -12.88
C ASP A 145 11.16 9.66 -12.22
N SER A 146 11.14 9.29 -10.93
CA SER A 146 9.90 8.95 -10.22
C SER A 146 8.97 10.17 -10.13
N ALA A 147 9.52 11.33 -9.73
CA ALA A 147 8.76 12.58 -9.65
C ALA A 147 8.17 12.96 -11.01
N SER A 148 8.95 12.87 -12.10
CA SER A 148 8.46 13.19 -13.44
C SER A 148 7.34 12.26 -13.91
N LEU A 149 7.39 10.97 -13.56
CA LEU A 149 6.33 10.01 -13.91
C LEU A 149 5.05 10.28 -13.12
N ILE A 150 5.18 10.63 -11.84
CA ILE A 150 4.04 11.02 -10.99
C ILE A 150 3.38 12.29 -11.54
N ASP A 151 4.17 13.32 -11.85
CA ASP A 151 3.68 14.56 -12.45
C ASP A 151 2.98 14.29 -13.79
N ALA A 152 3.52 13.38 -14.61
CA ALA A 152 2.90 12.96 -15.86
C ALA A 152 1.53 12.29 -15.63
N ILE A 153 1.40 11.39 -14.65
CA ILE A 153 0.13 10.75 -14.29
C ILE A 153 -0.88 11.81 -13.83
N LEU A 154 -0.51 12.64 -12.86
CA LEU A 154 -1.42 13.62 -12.24
C LEU A 154 -1.81 14.79 -13.16
N SER A 155 -1.01 15.09 -14.18
CA SER A 155 -1.32 16.12 -15.18
C SER A 155 -2.22 15.61 -16.32
N THR A 156 -2.42 14.29 -16.42
CA THR A 156 -3.17 13.67 -17.51
C THR A 156 -4.66 13.96 -17.42
N ARG A 157 -5.31 14.25 -18.56
CA ARG A 157 -6.74 14.60 -18.63
C ARG A 157 -7.58 13.71 -19.54
N SER A 158 -7.01 12.60 -20.02
CA SER A 158 -7.73 11.62 -20.85
C SER A 158 -7.34 10.19 -20.53
N ILE A 159 -8.27 9.25 -20.71
CA ILE A 159 -8.02 7.80 -20.49
C ILE A 159 -6.94 7.27 -21.45
N ALA A 160 -6.89 7.76 -22.69
CA ALA A 160 -5.90 7.35 -23.68
C ALA A 160 -4.47 7.75 -23.28
N GLU A 161 -4.29 8.96 -22.74
CA GLU A 161 -3.01 9.39 -22.20
C GLU A 161 -2.65 8.61 -20.91
N LEU A 162 -3.63 8.28 -20.05
CA LEU A 162 -3.37 7.45 -18.86
C LEU A 162 -2.90 6.04 -19.23
N ALA A 163 -3.44 5.46 -20.31
CA ALA A 163 -2.93 4.19 -20.84
C ALA A 163 -1.44 4.29 -21.24
N THR A 164 -1.02 5.43 -21.77
CA THR A 164 0.40 5.71 -22.05
C THR A 164 1.22 5.77 -20.77
N GLN A 165 0.70 6.40 -19.71
CA GLN A 165 1.38 6.47 -18.41
C GLN A 165 1.46 5.10 -17.72
N SER A 166 0.41 4.27 -17.81
CA SER A 166 0.44 2.87 -17.35
C SER A 166 1.57 2.07 -18.01
N ASN A 167 1.79 2.25 -19.32
CA ASN A 167 2.94 1.66 -19.99
C ASN A 167 4.27 2.24 -19.50
N ALA A 168 4.33 3.55 -19.22
CA ALA A 168 5.52 4.18 -18.66
C ALA A 168 5.87 3.63 -17.27
N VAL A 169 4.88 3.30 -16.42
CA VAL A 169 5.09 2.60 -15.14
C VAL A 169 5.73 1.23 -15.35
N ARG A 170 5.28 0.45 -16.34
CA ARG A 170 5.88 -0.86 -16.68
C ARG A 170 7.33 -0.73 -17.12
N ILE A 171 7.64 0.28 -17.94
CA ILE A 171 9.00 0.58 -18.40
C ILE A 171 9.88 1.02 -17.22
N PHE A 172 9.38 1.91 -16.36
CA PHE A 172 10.06 2.35 -15.15
C PHE A 172 10.43 1.17 -14.27
N ALA A 173 9.47 0.32 -13.94
CA ALA A 173 9.68 -0.84 -13.08
C ALA A 173 10.65 -1.86 -13.71
N THR A 174 10.61 -2.04 -15.03
CA THR A 174 11.56 -2.89 -15.76
C THR A 174 13.00 -2.36 -15.65
N ARG A 175 13.20 -1.04 -15.79
CA ARG A 175 14.52 -0.41 -15.64
C ARG A 175 15.04 -0.54 -14.22
N ARG A 176 14.20 -0.26 -13.21
CA ARG A 176 14.58 -0.40 -11.79
C ARG A 176 14.98 -1.84 -11.44
N LEU A 177 14.23 -2.82 -11.94
CA LEU A 177 14.59 -4.23 -11.78
C LEU A 177 15.95 -4.57 -12.40
N ALA A 178 16.26 -4.02 -13.58
CA ALA A 178 17.54 -4.21 -14.26
C ALA A 178 18.70 -3.51 -13.55
N SER A 179 18.45 -2.37 -12.91
CA SER A 179 19.42 -1.64 -12.07
C SER A 179 19.71 -2.32 -10.73
N GLY A 180 18.91 -3.32 -10.35
CA GLY A 180 19.10 -4.09 -9.11
C GLY A 180 18.38 -3.52 -7.89
N ASP A 181 17.37 -2.67 -8.09
CA ASP A 181 16.54 -2.15 -6.99
C ASP A 181 15.95 -3.29 -6.15
N GLY A 182 15.83 -3.04 -4.85
CA GLY A 182 15.25 -4.00 -3.91
C GLY A 182 13.81 -4.37 -4.31
N PRO A 183 13.46 -5.67 -4.35
CA PRO A 183 12.14 -6.11 -4.81
C PRO A 183 10.97 -5.63 -3.93
N GLU A 184 11.22 -5.39 -2.64
CA GLU A 184 10.27 -4.80 -1.71
C GLU A 184 9.84 -3.40 -2.17
N LEU A 185 10.82 -2.51 -2.28
CA LEU A 185 10.63 -1.14 -2.72
C LEU A 185 10.03 -1.05 -4.14
N LEU A 186 10.44 -1.94 -5.04
CA LEU A 186 9.90 -1.98 -6.40
C LEU A 186 8.41 -2.37 -6.44
N CYS A 187 7.98 -3.39 -5.70
CA CYS A 187 6.57 -3.77 -5.59
C CYS A 187 5.73 -2.65 -4.97
N GLU A 188 6.28 -1.99 -3.96
CA GLU A 188 5.68 -0.83 -3.31
C GLU A 188 5.46 0.32 -4.30
N TRP A 189 6.48 0.70 -5.08
CA TRP A 189 6.36 1.74 -6.11
C TRP A 189 5.39 1.38 -7.22
N ILE A 190 5.40 0.14 -7.70
CA ILE A 190 4.43 -0.32 -8.71
C ILE A 190 3.01 -0.12 -8.15
N SER A 191 2.77 -0.48 -6.89
CA SER A 191 1.46 -0.34 -6.27
C SER A 191 1.04 1.13 -6.14
N VAL A 192 1.92 2.03 -5.71
CA VAL A 192 1.63 3.48 -5.63
C VAL A 192 1.33 4.08 -6.99
N LEU A 193 2.13 3.76 -8.00
CA LEU A 193 1.95 4.31 -9.34
C LEU A 193 0.64 3.79 -9.98
N ASN A 194 0.30 2.53 -9.76
CA ASN A 194 -0.99 1.98 -10.19
C ASN A 194 -2.16 2.62 -9.45
N ASP A 195 -2.05 2.85 -8.14
CA ASP A 195 -3.06 3.57 -7.36
C ASP A 195 -3.29 4.97 -7.92
N LEU A 196 -2.22 5.71 -8.23
CA LEU A 196 -2.34 7.06 -8.82
C LEU A 196 -3.06 7.02 -10.17
N ILE A 197 -2.78 6.02 -11.01
CA ILE A 197 -3.52 5.85 -12.27
C ILE A 197 -4.99 5.54 -11.99
N ALA A 198 -5.28 4.61 -11.09
CA ALA A 198 -6.66 4.22 -10.78
C ALA A 198 -7.46 5.38 -10.18
N MET A 199 -6.86 6.15 -9.27
CA MET A 199 -7.46 7.37 -8.72
C MET A 199 -7.68 8.44 -9.80
N GLN A 200 -6.74 8.63 -10.73
CA GLN A 200 -6.91 9.58 -11.83
C GLN A 200 -7.99 9.12 -12.82
N VAL A 201 -8.13 7.81 -13.06
CA VAL A 201 -9.26 7.26 -13.83
C VAL A 201 -10.58 7.57 -13.12
N ILE A 202 -10.65 7.33 -11.81
CA ILE A 202 -11.84 7.63 -11.01
C ILE A 202 -12.17 9.13 -11.08
N ASP A 203 -11.20 10.01 -10.90
CA ASP A 203 -11.37 11.47 -10.99
C ASP A 203 -11.93 11.90 -12.36
N LEU A 204 -11.40 11.34 -13.45
CA LEU A 204 -11.85 11.69 -14.81
C LEU A 204 -13.26 11.19 -15.10
N VAL A 205 -13.57 9.97 -14.69
CA VAL A 205 -14.89 9.37 -14.91
C VAL A 205 -15.93 10.00 -14.00
N GLU A 206 -15.60 10.32 -12.74
CA GLU A 206 -16.52 10.95 -11.78
C GLU A 206 -17.12 12.25 -12.33
N GLY A 207 -16.33 13.04 -13.08
CA GLY A 207 -16.81 14.27 -13.73
C GLY A 207 -17.93 14.08 -14.75
N GLU A 208 -18.19 12.84 -15.19
CA GLU A 208 -19.24 12.49 -16.16
C GLU A 208 -20.54 12.00 -15.50
N PHE A 209 -20.57 11.81 -14.17
CA PHE A 209 -21.70 11.21 -13.46
C PHE A 209 -22.19 12.09 -12.30
N GLU A 210 -23.51 12.13 -12.12
CA GLU A 210 -24.13 12.71 -10.91
C GLU A 210 -24.19 11.66 -9.80
N LEU A 211 -23.15 11.62 -8.96
CA LEU A 211 -23.08 10.68 -7.85
C LEU A 211 -23.96 11.12 -6.66
N PRO A 212 -24.56 10.16 -5.92
CA PRO A 212 -25.32 10.48 -4.71
C PRO A 212 -24.45 11.18 -3.66
N TYR A 213 -25.02 12.16 -2.96
CA TYR A 213 -24.34 12.90 -1.89
C TYR A 213 -24.36 12.13 -0.55
N VAL A 214 -23.79 10.93 -0.57
CA VAL A 214 -23.58 10.08 0.62
C VAL A 214 -22.10 9.73 0.72
N PRO A 215 -21.58 9.48 1.93
CA PRO A 215 -20.24 8.92 2.07
C PRO A 215 -20.14 7.60 1.29
N TRP A 216 -19.16 7.51 0.39
CA TRP A 216 -18.81 6.31 -0.34
C TRP A 216 -17.30 6.20 -0.51
N CYS A 217 -16.80 4.99 -0.71
CA CYS A 217 -15.39 4.70 -0.93
C CYS A 217 -15.21 3.56 -1.94
N TRP A 218 -14.32 3.78 -2.90
CA TRP A 218 -13.76 2.74 -3.75
C TRP A 218 -12.73 1.93 -2.96
N MET A 219 -12.96 0.63 -2.86
CA MET A 219 -12.10 -0.34 -2.21
C MET A 219 -11.38 -1.17 -3.25
N VAL A 220 -10.19 -1.61 -2.90
CA VAL A 220 -9.39 -2.52 -3.71
C VAL A 220 -9.05 -3.76 -2.91
N PHE A 221 -8.99 -4.91 -3.59
CA PHE A 221 -8.86 -6.23 -2.98
C PHE A 221 -7.56 -6.93 -3.42
N GLY A 222 -7.30 -8.10 -2.84
CA GLY A 222 -6.22 -8.96 -3.31
C GLY A 222 -4.84 -8.30 -3.26
N SER A 223 -4.02 -8.45 -4.31
CA SER A 223 -2.67 -7.87 -4.32
C SER A 223 -2.65 -6.35 -4.29
N GLU A 224 -3.66 -5.69 -4.86
CA GLU A 224 -3.81 -4.24 -4.77
C GLU A 224 -4.16 -3.83 -3.34
N GLY A 225 -5.07 -4.57 -2.71
CA GLY A 225 -5.43 -4.43 -1.30
C GLY A 225 -4.29 -4.66 -0.31
N ARG A 226 -3.23 -5.37 -0.71
CA ARG A 226 -2.02 -5.63 0.09
C ARG A 226 -0.82 -4.74 -0.26
N LEU A 227 -0.91 -3.87 -1.26
CA LEU A 227 0.23 -3.12 -1.81
C LEU A 227 1.37 -4.06 -2.27
N GLU A 228 0.99 -5.13 -2.96
CA GLU A 228 1.90 -6.19 -3.45
C GLU A 228 1.76 -6.40 -4.97
N GLN A 229 1.33 -5.37 -5.70
CA GLN A 229 1.16 -5.46 -7.15
C GLN A 229 2.50 -5.67 -7.86
N THR A 230 2.39 -6.23 -9.06
CA THR A 230 3.50 -6.48 -9.99
C THR A 230 3.11 -5.96 -11.37
N LEU A 231 3.95 -6.15 -12.37
CA LEU A 231 3.72 -5.62 -13.72
C LEU A 231 2.42 -6.14 -14.33
N VAL A 232 2.13 -7.43 -14.19
CA VAL A 232 0.87 -8.03 -14.66
C VAL A 232 -0.08 -8.16 -13.47
N THR A 233 -1.15 -7.38 -13.49
CA THR A 233 -2.24 -7.39 -12.51
C THR A 233 -3.56 -7.16 -13.23
N ASP A 234 -4.59 -7.85 -12.79
CA ASP A 234 -6.00 -7.53 -13.03
C ASP A 234 -6.48 -6.48 -12.02
N GLN A 235 -7.73 -6.03 -12.19
CA GLN A 235 -8.41 -5.13 -11.27
C GLN A 235 -9.34 -5.92 -10.34
N ASP A 236 -9.12 -5.84 -9.03
CA ASP A 236 -10.04 -6.40 -8.02
C ASP A 236 -10.54 -5.26 -7.13
N ASN A 237 -11.80 -4.83 -7.31
CA ASN A 237 -12.33 -3.65 -6.63
C ASN A 237 -13.82 -3.74 -6.30
N GLY A 238 -14.28 -2.85 -5.43
CA GLY A 238 -15.66 -2.74 -4.98
C GLY A 238 -15.98 -1.34 -4.45
N ILE A 239 -17.26 -1.05 -4.23
CA ILE A 239 -17.71 0.18 -3.58
C ILE A 239 -18.35 -0.16 -2.24
N VAL A 240 -18.00 0.60 -1.21
CA VAL A 240 -18.75 0.70 0.04
C VAL A 240 -19.39 2.08 0.15
N PHE A 241 -20.67 2.14 0.52
CA PHE A 241 -21.37 3.41 0.77
C PHE A 241 -22.18 3.38 2.06
N ALA A 242 -22.49 4.56 2.60
CA ALA A 242 -23.41 4.73 3.72
C ALA A 242 -24.86 4.66 3.22
N ALA A 243 -25.71 3.97 3.97
CA ALA A 243 -27.16 3.94 3.76
C ALA A 243 -27.83 3.73 5.12
N ASP A 244 -28.98 4.36 5.34
CA ASP A 244 -29.75 4.29 6.58
C ASP A 244 -30.72 3.09 6.60
N SER A 245 -30.98 2.48 5.45
CA SER A 245 -31.83 1.30 5.33
C SER A 245 -31.48 0.41 4.13
N ALA A 246 -31.94 -0.85 4.14
CA ALA A 246 -31.79 -1.76 3.01
C ALA A 246 -32.51 -1.28 1.73
N VAL A 247 -33.61 -0.54 1.88
CA VAL A 247 -34.34 0.03 0.74
C VAL A 247 -33.50 1.13 0.09
N GLU A 248 -32.99 2.06 0.90
CA GLU A 248 -32.09 3.11 0.42
C GLU A 248 -30.80 2.51 -0.18
N ALA A 249 -30.25 1.46 0.42
CA ALA A 249 -29.06 0.81 -0.10
C ALA A 249 -29.27 0.25 -1.52
N ALA A 250 -30.44 -0.35 -1.78
CA ALA A 250 -30.80 -0.81 -3.11
C ALA A 250 -30.92 0.34 -4.12
N GLU A 251 -31.50 1.47 -3.73
CA GLU A 251 -31.62 2.66 -4.58
C GLU A 251 -30.27 3.31 -4.88
N LEU A 252 -29.42 3.50 -3.86
CA LEU A 252 -28.09 4.07 -4.00
C LEU A 252 -27.20 3.20 -4.89
N ARG A 253 -27.25 1.87 -4.74
CA ARG A 253 -26.51 0.94 -5.61
C ARG A 253 -26.83 1.17 -7.08
N LEU A 254 -28.11 1.34 -7.44
CA LEU A 254 -28.50 1.58 -8.83
C LEU A 254 -27.91 2.87 -9.40
N LYS A 255 -27.66 3.88 -8.55
CA LYS A 255 -27.00 5.14 -8.94
C LYS A 255 -25.48 5.00 -9.09
N PHE A 256 -24.83 4.18 -8.26
CA PHE A 256 -23.38 3.95 -8.34
C PHE A 256 -22.98 3.01 -9.49
N LEU A 257 -23.82 2.05 -9.86
CA LEU A 257 -23.45 1.00 -10.83
C LEU A 257 -23.02 1.51 -12.21
N PRO A 258 -23.70 2.48 -12.85
CA PRO A 258 -23.25 3.03 -14.14
C PRO A 258 -21.84 3.64 -14.06
N PHE A 259 -21.59 4.45 -13.03
CA PHE A 259 -20.28 5.03 -12.74
C PHE A 259 -19.21 3.95 -12.53
N ALA A 260 -19.51 2.97 -11.67
CA ALA A 260 -18.56 1.90 -11.35
C ALA A 260 -18.15 1.09 -12.60
N LYS A 261 -19.12 0.77 -13.46
CA LYS A 261 -18.87 0.10 -14.75
C LYS A 261 -18.00 0.95 -15.67
N ALA A 262 -18.26 2.26 -15.75
CA ALA A 262 -17.46 3.17 -16.56
C ALA A 262 -16.00 3.23 -16.06
N VAL A 263 -15.79 3.30 -14.74
CA VAL A 263 -14.46 3.22 -14.14
C VAL A 263 -13.78 1.89 -14.48
N ASN A 264 -14.46 0.74 -14.34
CA ASN A 264 -13.87 -0.56 -14.66
C ASN A 264 -13.45 -0.67 -16.14
N VAL A 265 -14.25 -0.16 -17.06
CA VAL A 265 -13.93 -0.10 -18.50
C VAL A 265 -12.76 0.84 -18.78
N ALA A 266 -12.70 1.98 -18.11
CA ALA A 266 -11.59 2.93 -18.26
C ALA A 266 -10.26 2.35 -17.70
N LEU A 267 -10.30 1.62 -16.58
CA LEU A 267 -9.15 0.89 -16.05
C LEU A 267 -8.67 -0.19 -17.03
N ASP A 268 -9.58 -0.92 -17.66
CA ASP A 268 -9.26 -1.90 -18.71
C ASP A 268 -8.54 -1.24 -19.90
N ALA A 269 -9.04 -0.08 -20.35
CA ALA A 269 -8.38 0.72 -21.38
C ALA A 269 -6.99 1.23 -20.98
N CYS A 270 -6.73 1.42 -19.67
CA CYS A 270 -5.40 1.74 -19.14
C CYS A 270 -4.51 0.51 -18.93
N GLY A 271 -4.93 -0.69 -19.33
CA GLY A 271 -4.15 -1.92 -19.25
C GLY A 271 -4.26 -2.67 -17.92
N PHE A 272 -5.34 -2.43 -17.16
CA PHE A 272 -5.75 -3.23 -16.00
C PHE A 272 -6.92 -4.13 -16.40
N PRO A 273 -6.66 -5.33 -16.96
CA PRO A 273 -7.69 -6.16 -17.57
C PRO A 273 -8.84 -6.47 -16.62
N LEU A 274 -10.07 -6.50 -17.16
CA LEU A 274 -11.25 -6.94 -16.41
C LEU A 274 -11.00 -8.28 -15.71
N CYS A 275 -11.42 -8.38 -14.44
CA CYS A 275 -11.22 -9.58 -13.65
C CYS A 275 -12.10 -10.73 -14.17
N SER A 276 -11.47 -11.86 -14.50
CA SER A 276 -12.17 -13.08 -14.92
C SER A 276 -13.12 -13.67 -13.86
N GLY A 277 -12.90 -13.33 -12.59
CA GLY A 277 -13.76 -13.69 -11.46
C GLY A 277 -14.90 -12.70 -11.20
N ASP A 278 -15.03 -11.65 -12.02
CA ASP A 278 -16.04 -10.59 -11.89
C ASP A 278 -16.02 -9.88 -10.52
N ILE A 279 -14.81 -9.72 -9.95
CA ILE A 279 -14.54 -9.04 -8.68
C ILE A 279 -14.30 -7.55 -8.95
N MET A 280 -15.36 -6.87 -9.39
CA MET A 280 -15.29 -5.47 -9.81
C MET A 280 -16.49 -4.68 -9.29
N ALA A 281 -16.30 -3.40 -8.99
CA ALA A 281 -17.32 -2.51 -8.45
C ALA A 281 -18.55 -2.36 -9.37
N GLY A 282 -18.40 -2.56 -10.68
CA GLY A 282 -19.49 -2.60 -11.64
C GLY A 282 -20.43 -3.82 -11.50
N ASN A 283 -20.04 -4.83 -10.71
CA ASN A 283 -20.88 -5.94 -10.33
C ASN A 283 -21.75 -5.55 -9.11
N PRO A 284 -23.09 -5.67 -9.17
CA PRO A 284 -23.98 -5.38 -8.04
C PRO A 284 -23.64 -6.12 -6.74
N ALA A 285 -22.99 -7.29 -6.83
CA ALA A 285 -22.53 -8.02 -5.67
C ALA A 285 -21.44 -7.29 -4.87
N TRP A 286 -20.67 -6.39 -5.51
CA TRP A 286 -19.52 -5.69 -4.91
C TRP A 286 -19.71 -4.17 -4.86
N CYS A 287 -20.94 -3.70 -5.10
CA CYS A 287 -21.36 -2.32 -4.87
C CYS A 287 -22.42 -2.34 -3.76
N LEU A 288 -21.95 -2.28 -2.51
CA LEU A 288 -22.78 -2.58 -1.34
C LEU A 288 -22.70 -1.46 -0.31
N SER A 289 -23.75 -1.34 0.50
CA SER A 289 -23.69 -0.54 1.72
C SER A 289 -22.72 -1.15 2.74
N LEU A 290 -22.29 -0.36 3.72
CA LEU A 290 -21.43 -0.83 4.80
C LEU A 290 -22.04 -2.03 5.55
N ASP A 291 -23.34 -2.03 5.79
CA ASP A 291 -23.99 -3.12 6.52
C ASP A 291 -24.16 -4.37 5.67
N GLU A 292 -24.38 -4.23 4.36
CA GLU A 292 -24.37 -5.38 3.45
C GLU A 292 -22.98 -6.02 3.34
N TRP A 293 -21.91 -5.23 3.29
CA TRP A 293 -20.54 -5.76 3.35
C TRP A 293 -20.28 -6.56 4.64
N LYS A 294 -20.71 -6.04 5.80
CA LYS A 294 -20.64 -6.78 7.07
C LYS A 294 -21.43 -8.08 6.99
N GLN A 295 -22.64 -8.05 6.44
CA GLN A 295 -23.46 -9.26 6.29
C GLN A 295 -22.78 -10.30 5.38
N CYS A 296 -22.22 -9.90 4.24
CA CYS A 296 -21.48 -10.79 3.35
C CYS A 296 -20.31 -11.47 4.08
N PHE A 297 -19.55 -10.70 4.85
CA PHE A 297 -18.42 -11.24 5.62
C PHE A 297 -18.90 -12.15 6.75
N ASP A 298 -20.00 -11.80 7.43
CA ASP A 298 -20.63 -12.64 8.45
C ASP A 298 -21.05 -14.00 7.89
N ASP A 299 -21.66 -14.02 6.71
CA ASP A 299 -22.08 -15.25 6.05
C ASP A 299 -20.88 -16.15 5.71
N TRP A 300 -19.78 -15.57 5.22
CA TRP A 300 -18.57 -16.32 4.91
C TRP A 300 -17.88 -16.87 6.17
N ILE A 301 -17.91 -16.11 7.26
CA ILE A 301 -17.33 -16.50 8.55
C ILE A 301 -18.17 -17.58 9.24
N ALA A 302 -19.51 -17.44 9.21
CA ALA A 302 -20.43 -18.36 9.86
C ALA A 302 -20.55 -19.70 9.12
N VAL A 303 -20.52 -19.67 7.78
CA VAL A 303 -20.71 -20.86 6.94
C VAL A 303 -19.54 -20.99 5.94
N PRO A 304 -18.38 -21.53 6.38
CA PRO A 304 -17.16 -21.61 5.58
C PRO A 304 -17.21 -22.71 4.52
N LYS A 305 -18.14 -22.61 3.57
CA LYS A 305 -18.17 -23.42 2.35
C LYS A 305 -17.01 -23.04 1.43
N PRO A 306 -16.62 -23.89 0.45
CA PRO A 306 -15.48 -23.61 -0.43
C PRO A 306 -15.51 -22.22 -1.11
N THR A 307 -16.68 -21.76 -1.56
CA THR A 307 -16.85 -20.43 -2.17
C THR A 307 -16.67 -19.30 -1.15
N ALA A 308 -17.18 -19.46 0.08
CA ALA A 308 -16.99 -18.49 1.15
C ALA A 308 -15.51 -18.35 1.55
N LEU A 309 -14.79 -19.47 1.63
CA LEU A 309 -13.35 -19.45 1.92
C LEU A 309 -12.54 -18.84 0.78
N LEU A 310 -12.89 -19.15 -0.48
CA LEU A 310 -12.30 -18.48 -1.64
C LEU A 310 -12.51 -16.96 -1.57
N ASN A 311 -13.75 -16.52 -1.31
CA ASN A 311 -14.06 -15.10 -1.14
C ASN A 311 -13.25 -14.48 0.01
N ALA A 312 -13.19 -15.13 1.17
CA ALA A 312 -12.39 -14.64 2.30
C ALA A 312 -10.90 -14.48 1.94
N THR A 313 -10.32 -15.35 1.09
CA THR A 313 -8.93 -15.18 0.64
C THR A 313 -8.69 -13.99 -0.29
N ILE A 314 -9.76 -13.38 -0.83
CA ILE A 314 -9.67 -12.23 -1.74
C ILE A 314 -10.14 -10.96 -1.02
N PHE A 315 -11.35 -10.97 -0.49
CA PHE A 315 -12.04 -9.81 0.05
C PHE A 315 -11.58 -9.41 1.46
N PHE A 316 -10.90 -10.28 2.21
CA PHE A 316 -10.33 -9.89 3.53
C PHE A 316 -8.98 -9.18 3.39
N ASP A 317 -8.46 -9.07 2.16
CA ASP A 317 -7.33 -8.23 1.81
C ASP A 317 -7.82 -6.96 1.13
N PHE A 318 -8.50 -6.12 1.89
CA PHE A 318 -9.11 -4.90 1.34
C PHE A 318 -8.56 -3.65 2.01
N ARG A 319 -8.44 -2.58 1.24
CA ARG A 319 -8.08 -1.24 1.73
C ARG A 319 -8.84 -0.16 0.95
N PRO A 320 -8.96 1.06 1.51
CA PRO A 320 -9.50 2.18 0.74
C PRO A 320 -8.53 2.59 -0.37
N LEU A 321 -9.09 3.06 -1.50
CA LEU A 321 -8.34 3.71 -2.56
C LEU A 321 -8.83 5.14 -2.82
N TYR A 322 -10.14 5.35 -2.90
CA TYR A 322 -10.72 6.65 -3.26
C TYR A 322 -12.01 6.93 -2.48
N GLY A 323 -12.24 8.17 -2.05
CA GLY A 323 -13.44 8.57 -1.30
C GLY A 323 -13.27 8.48 0.23
N HIS A 324 -14.33 8.11 0.94
CA HIS A 324 -14.43 8.18 2.40
C HIS A 324 -13.80 6.95 3.08
N GLU A 325 -12.48 7.00 3.31
CA GLU A 325 -11.68 5.90 3.89
C GLU A 325 -12.19 5.37 5.24
N GLU A 326 -12.91 6.20 5.98
CA GLU A 326 -13.50 5.84 7.28
C GLU A 326 -14.49 4.67 7.19
N LEU A 327 -15.20 4.51 6.07
CA LEU A 327 -16.11 3.39 5.86
C LEU A 327 -15.34 2.06 5.84
N VAL A 328 -14.21 2.07 5.15
CA VAL A 328 -13.33 0.89 5.03
C VAL A 328 -12.66 0.59 6.36
N THR A 329 -12.20 1.63 7.07
CA THR A 329 -11.62 1.49 8.41
C THR A 329 -12.62 0.89 9.41
N LYS A 330 -13.89 1.33 9.37
CA LYS A 330 -14.99 0.76 10.17
C LYS A 330 -15.21 -0.72 9.83
N LEU A 331 -15.19 -1.07 8.54
CA LEU A 331 -15.35 -2.46 8.08
C LEU A 331 -14.17 -3.36 8.50
N GLN A 332 -12.93 -2.90 8.37
CA GLN A 332 -11.73 -3.62 8.82
C GLN A 332 -11.76 -3.88 10.33
N ALA A 333 -12.06 -2.85 11.12
CA ALA A 333 -12.16 -2.98 12.57
C ALA A 333 -13.28 -3.94 12.99
N TRP A 334 -14.40 -3.93 12.25
CA TRP A 334 -15.48 -4.89 12.45
C TRP A 334 -15.05 -6.32 12.11
N LEU A 335 -14.38 -6.53 10.97
CA LEU A 335 -13.92 -7.85 10.53
C LEU A 335 -12.98 -8.48 11.57
N LEU A 336 -11.99 -7.73 12.06
CA LEU A 336 -11.03 -8.25 13.04
C LEU A 336 -11.69 -8.65 14.35
N ARG A 337 -12.67 -7.87 14.82
CA ARG A 337 -13.47 -8.26 16.01
C ARG A 337 -14.27 -9.53 15.76
N ARG A 338 -14.70 -9.76 14.52
CA ARG A 338 -15.52 -10.91 14.14
C ARG A 338 -14.71 -12.19 13.94
N THR A 339 -13.48 -12.09 13.43
CA THR A 339 -12.59 -13.24 13.22
C THR A 339 -11.78 -13.60 14.45
N GLY A 340 -11.45 -12.63 15.31
CA GLY A 340 -10.67 -12.88 16.53
C GLY A 340 -11.33 -13.93 17.42
N GLY A 341 -10.63 -15.04 17.65
CA GLY A 341 -11.12 -16.17 18.44
C GLY A 341 -12.17 -17.07 17.76
N ASN A 342 -12.52 -16.85 16.49
CA ASN A 342 -13.39 -17.76 15.74
C ASN A 342 -12.60 -18.98 15.22
N THR A 343 -12.34 -19.92 16.13
CA THR A 343 -11.49 -21.09 15.88
C THR A 343 -12.00 -21.98 14.72
N ALA A 344 -13.32 -22.12 14.56
CA ALA A 344 -13.90 -22.92 13.48
C ALA A 344 -13.61 -22.31 12.10
N PHE A 345 -13.84 -21.00 11.95
CA PHE A 345 -13.53 -20.29 10.71
C PHE A 345 -12.03 -20.29 10.42
N LEU A 346 -11.19 -19.98 11.42
CA LEU A 346 -9.74 -19.95 11.27
C LEU A 346 -9.17 -21.34 10.90
N ARG A 347 -9.71 -22.42 11.48
CA ARG A 347 -9.37 -23.80 11.12
C ARG A 347 -9.74 -24.12 9.67
N ALA A 348 -10.89 -23.64 9.19
CA ALA A 348 -11.31 -23.82 7.80
C ALA A 348 -10.40 -23.05 6.83
N MET A 349 -10.07 -21.79 7.14
CA MET A 349 -9.09 -21.00 6.37
C MET A 349 -7.69 -21.63 6.37
N ALA A 350 -7.22 -22.12 7.52
CA ALA A 350 -5.94 -22.83 7.62
C ALA A 350 -5.93 -24.10 6.77
N SER A 351 -7.03 -24.84 6.72
CA SER A 351 -7.17 -26.03 5.88
C SER A 351 -7.01 -25.69 4.40
N VAL A 352 -7.69 -24.62 3.92
CA VAL A 352 -7.56 -24.12 2.54
C VAL A 352 -6.14 -23.66 2.24
N ALA A 353 -5.51 -22.92 3.15
CA ALA A 353 -4.12 -22.45 3.01
C ALA A 353 -3.10 -23.60 2.91
N LEU A 354 -3.45 -24.79 3.42
CA LEU A 354 -2.60 -25.99 3.44
C LEU A 354 -2.90 -26.99 2.31
N GLU A 355 -3.92 -26.74 1.48
CA GLU A 355 -4.23 -27.56 0.29
C GLU A 355 -3.09 -27.51 -0.73
N GLN A 356 -2.52 -26.32 -0.95
CA GLN A 356 -1.32 -26.15 -1.75
C GLN A 356 -0.09 -26.30 -0.87
N ARG A 357 0.91 -27.04 -1.36
CA ARG A 357 2.19 -27.24 -0.68
C ARG A 357 3.34 -26.69 -1.51
N PRO A 358 4.44 -26.23 -0.86
CA PRO A 358 5.66 -25.86 -1.54
C PRO A 358 6.09 -26.98 -2.49
N PRO A 359 6.38 -26.64 -3.77
CA PRO A 359 6.69 -27.58 -4.85
C PRO A 359 8.13 -28.11 -4.71
N LEU A 360 8.47 -28.67 -3.56
CA LEU A 360 9.77 -29.24 -3.26
C LEU A 360 9.72 -30.76 -3.51
N ALA A 361 10.62 -31.28 -4.32
CA ALA A 361 10.78 -32.71 -4.55
C ALA A 361 11.69 -33.36 -3.47
N TRP A 362 11.75 -34.69 -3.47
CA TRP A 362 12.75 -35.40 -2.69
C TRP A 362 14.13 -35.18 -3.34
N TRP A 363 15.16 -34.89 -2.52
CA TRP A 363 16.53 -34.54 -2.96
C TRP A 363 16.66 -33.32 -3.87
N ARG A 364 16.88 -32.14 -3.26
CA ARG A 364 17.42 -30.91 -3.88
C ARG A 364 16.75 -30.43 -5.19
N ASP A 365 15.52 -30.84 -5.52
CA ASP A 365 14.83 -30.43 -6.75
C ASP A 365 13.38 -29.96 -6.55
N PHE A 366 12.70 -29.53 -7.63
CA PHE A 366 11.34 -29.00 -7.64
C PHE A 366 10.30 -30.01 -8.15
N ARG A 367 9.06 -29.89 -7.69
CA ARG A 367 7.88 -30.55 -8.27
C ARG A 367 7.30 -29.62 -9.34
N LEU A 368 7.63 -29.90 -10.60
CA LEU A 368 7.20 -29.11 -11.75
C LEU A 368 5.85 -29.59 -12.29
N ASP A 369 5.14 -28.71 -12.98
CA ASP A 369 3.90 -29.07 -13.65
C ASP A 369 4.19 -29.89 -14.92
N GLY A 370 3.49 -31.02 -15.05
CA GLY A 370 3.58 -31.94 -16.19
C GLY A 370 2.51 -31.73 -17.26
N GLY A 371 1.75 -30.62 -17.19
CA GLY A 371 0.69 -30.31 -18.16
C GLY A 371 1.25 -29.93 -19.53
N LYS A 372 0.47 -30.20 -20.59
CA LYS A 372 0.88 -29.90 -21.98
C LYS A 372 1.06 -28.41 -22.28
N ALA A 373 0.35 -27.53 -21.56
CA ALA A 373 0.37 -26.09 -21.81
C ALA A 373 1.69 -25.43 -21.38
N HIS A 374 2.24 -25.81 -20.21
CA HIS A 374 3.45 -25.22 -19.64
C HIS A 374 4.34 -26.28 -18.97
N PRO A 375 4.89 -27.24 -19.72
CA PRO A 375 5.69 -28.32 -19.15
C PRO A 375 6.96 -27.79 -18.48
N HIS A 376 7.40 -28.44 -17.40
CA HIS A 376 8.62 -28.07 -16.67
C HIS A 376 8.61 -26.66 -16.06
N THR A 377 7.43 -26.14 -15.73
CA THR A 377 7.29 -24.84 -15.06
C THR A 377 6.76 -24.98 -13.63
N LEU A 378 6.95 -23.92 -12.85
CA LEU A 378 6.37 -23.72 -11.54
C LEU A 378 5.50 -22.45 -11.55
N ASP A 379 4.28 -22.54 -11.04
CA ASP A 379 3.46 -21.35 -10.73
C ASP A 379 3.96 -20.65 -9.46
N LEU A 380 4.69 -19.54 -9.62
CA LEU A 380 5.17 -18.76 -8.48
C LEU A 380 4.05 -18.07 -7.72
N LYS A 381 2.94 -17.71 -8.37
CA LYS A 381 1.80 -17.04 -7.73
C LYS A 381 1.08 -18.04 -6.82
N LEU A 382 0.66 -19.17 -7.38
CA LEU A 382 -0.17 -20.16 -6.68
C LEU A 382 0.61 -21.06 -5.72
N ARG A 383 1.84 -21.45 -6.06
CA ARG A 383 2.64 -22.43 -5.29
C ARG A 383 3.88 -21.82 -4.62
N GLY A 384 4.03 -20.50 -4.67
CA GLY A 384 5.08 -19.77 -3.97
C GLY A 384 4.49 -18.68 -3.09
N ILE A 385 4.14 -17.55 -3.69
CA ILE A 385 3.69 -16.31 -3.03
C ILE A 385 2.44 -16.54 -2.19
N ARG A 386 1.42 -17.22 -2.74
CA ARG A 386 0.16 -17.50 -2.04
C ARG A 386 0.35 -18.25 -0.72
N LEU A 387 1.40 -19.07 -0.60
CA LEU A 387 1.68 -19.81 0.63
C LEU A 387 2.02 -18.89 1.81
N PHE A 388 2.71 -17.78 1.54
CA PHE A 388 3.00 -16.77 2.56
C PHE A 388 1.78 -15.91 2.84
N VAL A 389 1.12 -15.45 1.77
CA VAL A 389 -0.07 -14.60 1.86
C VAL A 389 -1.17 -15.27 2.70
N ASP A 390 -1.52 -16.52 2.39
CA ASP A 390 -2.61 -17.22 3.05
C ASP A 390 -2.28 -17.52 4.51
N ALA A 391 -1.06 -17.98 4.80
CA ALA A 391 -0.67 -18.26 6.18
C ALA A 391 -0.55 -16.99 7.03
N ALA A 392 0.04 -15.92 6.49
CA ALA A 392 0.12 -14.63 7.18
C ALA A 392 -1.28 -14.05 7.43
N ARG A 393 -2.22 -14.19 6.49
CA ARG A 393 -3.61 -13.76 6.66
C ARG A 393 -4.29 -14.48 7.81
N VAL A 394 -4.22 -15.81 7.87
CA VAL A 394 -4.89 -16.58 8.93
C VAL A 394 -4.35 -16.18 10.30
N LEU A 395 -3.03 -16.12 10.46
CA LEU A 395 -2.40 -15.69 11.71
C LEU A 395 -2.78 -14.25 12.07
N ALA A 396 -2.80 -13.33 11.10
CA ALA A 396 -3.19 -11.94 11.32
C ALA A 396 -4.63 -11.80 11.79
N LEU A 397 -5.56 -12.55 11.20
CA LEU A 397 -6.99 -12.54 11.58
C LEU A 397 -7.22 -13.08 12.99
N ASP A 398 -6.45 -14.09 13.41
CA ASP A 398 -6.51 -14.64 14.77
C ASP A 398 -5.99 -13.65 15.82
N HIS A 399 -4.87 -13.00 15.50
CA HIS A 399 -4.19 -12.08 16.42
C HIS A 399 -4.63 -10.61 16.30
N GLY A 400 -5.64 -10.30 15.50
CA GLY A 400 -6.17 -8.94 15.35
C GLY A 400 -5.20 -7.96 14.69
N VAL A 401 -4.32 -8.43 13.81
CA VAL A 401 -3.37 -7.58 13.07
C VAL A 401 -4.11 -6.88 11.93
N VAL A 402 -4.14 -5.55 11.96
CA VAL A 402 -4.89 -4.70 11.00
C VAL A 402 -4.29 -4.71 9.59
N ALA A 403 -2.98 -4.91 9.47
CA ALA A 403 -2.30 -4.85 8.18
C ALA A 403 -2.83 -5.91 7.19
N THR A 404 -2.91 -5.53 5.92
CA THR A 404 -3.23 -6.45 4.82
C THR A 404 -1.98 -6.98 4.13
N ASN A 405 -0.93 -6.16 4.02
CA ASN A 405 0.36 -6.56 3.45
C ASN A 405 0.94 -7.77 4.18
N THR A 406 1.43 -8.75 3.41
CA THR A 406 1.90 -10.06 3.91
C THR A 406 3.06 -9.92 4.88
N VAL A 407 4.04 -9.08 4.56
CA VAL A 407 5.21 -8.89 5.42
C VAL A 407 4.85 -8.09 6.66
N GLU A 408 4.01 -7.07 6.53
CA GLU A 408 3.53 -6.31 7.68
C GLU A 408 2.63 -7.11 8.61
N ARG A 409 1.86 -8.07 8.07
CA ARG A 409 1.17 -9.07 8.89
C ARG A 409 2.16 -9.85 9.73
N LEU A 410 3.19 -10.43 9.10
CA LEU A 410 4.22 -11.21 9.80
C LEU A 410 4.97 -10.36 10.85
N ARG A 411 5.33 -9.11 10.53
CA ARG A 411 5.95 -8.17 11.47
C ARG A 411 5.00 -7.79 12.62
N GLY A 412 3.72 -7.60 12.32
CA GLY A 412 2.67 -7.28 13.30
C GLY A 412 2.43 -8.39 14.32
N LEU A 413 2.59 -9.65 13.92
CA LEU A 413 2.44 -10.83 14.80
C LEU A 413 3.49 -10.94 15.90
N ARG A 414 4.63 -10.23 15.77
CA ARG A 414 5.72 -10.28 16.76
C ARG A 414 5.25 -9.91 18.17
N LYS A 415 4.31 -8.97 18.28
CA LYS A 415 3.79 -8.51 19.58
C LYS A 415 2.94 -9.57 20.27
N SER A 416 2.14 -10.34 19.53
CA SER A 416 1.21 -11.32 20.09
C SER A 416 1.79 -12.73 20.21
N MET A 417 2.64 -13.15 19.25
CA MET A 417 3.20 -14.50 19.21
C MET A 417 4.52 -14.65 19.97
N GLY A 418 5.24 -13.54 20.21
CA GLY A 418 6.47 -13.52 21.00
C GLY A 418 7.50 -14.56 20.54
N LEU A 419 7.93 -15.43 21.46
CA LEU A 419 8.94 -16.47 21.20
C LEU A 419 8.50 -17.54 20.17
N ARG A 420 7.20 -17.65 19.85
CA ARG A 420 6.70 -18.59 18.83
C ARG A 420 7.04 -18.13 17.40
N LEU A 421 7.31 -16.84 17.21
CA LEU A 421 7.70 -16.26 15.94
C LEU A 421 8.83 -15.22 16.14
N PRO A 422 10.08 -15.68 16.34
CA PRO A 422 11.22 -14.81 16.62
C PRO A 422 11.45 -13.78 15.50
N PRO A 423 11.94 -12.56 15.82
CA PRO A 423 12.20 -11.51 14.82
C PRO A 423 13.05 -11.96 13.62
N ARG A 424 14.08 -12.78 13.87
CA ARG A 424 14.94 -13.31 12.80
C ARG A 424 14.19 -14.23 11.82
N GLU A 425 13.23 -15.00 12.31
CA GLU A 425 12.40 -15.85 11.44
C GLU A 425 11.44 -15.00 10.60
N VAL A 426 10.84 -13.96 11.20
CA VAL A 426 9.99 -13.02 10.47
C VAL A 426 10.76 -12.34 9.33
N GLU A 427 11.95 -11.81 9.59
CA GLU A 427 12.75 -11.16 8.54
C GLU A 427 13.24 -12.17 7.48
N ALA A 428 13.52 -13.42 7.86
CA ALA A 428 13.82 -14.48 6.89
C ALA A 428 12.62 -14.81 5.98
N MET A 429 11.41 -14.86 6.55
CA MET A 429 10.17 -15.06 5.78
C MET A 429 9.89 -13.86 4.87
N ALA A 430 10.10 -12.63 5.36
CA ALA A 430 9.96 -11.40 4.58
C ALA A 430 10.92 -11.38 3.39
N ALA A 431 12.21 -11.63 3.65
CA ALA A 431 13.22 -11.73 2.59
C ALA A 431 12.86 -12.81 1.57
N ALA A 432 12.41 -13.99 2.02
CA ALA A 432 11.96 -15.06 1.14
C ALA A 432 10.76 -14.65 0.26
N PHE A 433 9.76 -13.98 0.84
CA PHE A 433 8.60 -13.46 0.11
C PHE A 433 9.03 -12.48 -0.99
N TYR A 434 9.86 -11.48 -0.67
CA TYR A 434 10.32 -10.51 -1.65
C TYR A 434 11.24 -11.09 -2.71
N GLN A 435 12.06 -12.10 -2.37
CA GLN A 435 12.84 -12.81 -3.38
C GLN A 435 11.96 -13.59 -4.37
N MET A 436 10.84 -14.16 -3.93
CA MET A 436 9.88 -14.76 -4.87
C MET A 436 9.19 -13.71 -5.73
N GLN A 437 8.83 -12.55 -5.16
CA GLN A 437 8.31 -11.42 -5.93
C GLN A 437 9.32 -10.94 -6.98
N ARG A 438 10.61 -10.87 -6.63
CA ARG A 438 11.70 -10.57 -7.58
C ARG A 438 11.72 -11.55 -8.75
N LEU A 439 11.74 -12.85 -8.47
CA LEU A 439 11.77 -13.89 -9.50
C LEU A 439 10.52 -13.82 -10.39
N ARG A 440 9.36 -13.51 -9.80
CA ARG A 440 8.11 -13.31 -10.53
C ARG A 440 8.16 -12.07 -11.43
N LEU A 441 8.66 -10.95 -10.93
CA LEU A 441 8.86 -9.72 -11.72
C LEU A 441 9.83 -9.94 -12.88
N GLN A 442 10.96 -10.63 -12.64
CA GLN A 442 11.92 -10.97 -13.69
C GLN A 442 11.29 -11.84 -14.78
N ASN A 443 10.47 -12.81 -14.38
CA ASN A 443 9.74 -13.66 -15.30
C ASN A 443 8.70 -12.87 -16.12
N GLN A 444 8.06 -11.86 -15.52
CA GLN A 444 7.12 -10.97 -16.22
C GLN A 444 7.81 -10.04 -17.23
N VAL A 445 9.00 -9.55 -16.91
CA VAL A 445 9.81 -8.72 -17.82
C VAL A 445 10.35 -9.54 -18.99
N GLY A 446 10.86 -10.74 -18.73
CA GLY A 446 11.48 -11.60 -19.73
C GLY A 446 10.52 -12.54 -20.46
N GLY A 447 9.24 -12.54 -20.10
CA GLY A 447 8.25 -13.50 -20.60
C GLY A 447 7.68 -13.12 -21.97
N GLU A 448 7.62 -14.09 -22.88
CA GLU A 448 6.70 -14.06 -24.00
C GLU A 448 5.33 -14.53 -23.47
N PHE A 449 4.31 -13.67 -23.57
CA PHE A 449 2.88 -13.91 -23.27
C PHE A 449 2.37 -13.69 -21.81
N PRO A 450 1.16 -13.10 -21.64
CA PRO A 450 0.49 -12.91 -20.34
C PRO A 450 0.23 -14.21 -19.56
N ASP A 451 -0.08 -15.31 -20.25
CA ASP A 451 -0.47 -16.59 -19.62
C ASP A 451 0.69 -17.27 -18.87
N ALA A 452 1.93 -16.99 -19.27
CA ALA A 452 3.14 -17.52 -18.65
C ALA A 452 3.75 -16.57 -17.60
N ALA A 453 3.13 -15.41 -17.34
CA ALA A 453 3.67 -14.36 -16.47
C ALA A 453 4.05 -14.86 -15.07
N ASN A 454 3.30 -15.83 -14.52
CA ASN A 454 3.55 -16.42 -13.21
C ASN A 454 4.30 -17.76 -13.26
N ARG A 455 4.63 -18.25 -14.46
CA ARG A 455 5.19 -19.59 -14.71
C ARG A 455 6.69 -19.51 -14.92
N LEU A 456 7.44 -19.93 -13.90
CA LEU A 456 8.90 -19.94 -13.93
C LEU A 456 9.41 -21.33 -14.30
N ASN A 457 10.31 -21.44 -15.28
CA ASN A 457 11.08 -22.66 -15.51
C ASN A 457 12.38 -22.62 -14.67
N PRO A 458 12.54 -23.45 -13.62
CA PRO A 458 13.71 -23.39 -12.75
C PRO A 458 15.03 -23.80 -13.40
N ASP A 459 15.00 -24.47 -14.56
CA ASP A 459 16.19 -24.87 -15.31
C ASP A 459 16.78 -23.70 -16.13
N ARG A 460 15.99 -22.65 -16.36
CA ARG A 460 16.45 -21.40 -16.99
C ARG A 460 17.09 -20.42 -16.00
N LEU A 461 16.97 -20.68 -14.70
CA LEU A 461 17.58 -19.86 -13.66
C LEU A 461 19.08 -20.13 -13.55
N HIS A 462 19.86 -19.09 -13.26
CA HIS A 462 21.24 -19.29 -12.82
C HIS A 462 21.26 -20.05 -11.47
N LYS A 463 22.36 -20.75 -11.18
CA LYS A 463 22.51 -21.60 -9.98
C LYS A 463 22.17 -20.89 -8.67
N PHE A 464 22.48 -19.60 -8.58
CA PHE A 464 22.23 -18.78 -7.40
C PHE A 464 20.73 -18.53 -7.19
N ASP A 465 20.01 -18.01 -8.20
CA ASP A 465 18.55 -17.81 -8.13
C ASP A 465 17.80 -19.13 -7.87
N ARG A 466 18.30 -20.25 -8.41
CA ARG A 466 17.75 -21.58 -8.12
C ARG A 466 17.88 -21.96 -6.64
N GLN A 467 18.93 -21.53 -5.94
CA GLN A 467 19.07 -21.74 -4.49
C GLN A 467 18.19 -20.77 -3.69
N ILE A 468 18.09 -19.50 -4.11
CA ILE A 468 17.18 -18.52 -3.52
C ILE A 468 15.75 -19.06 -3.54
N LEU A 469 15.27 -19.52 -4.70
CA LEU A 469 13.93 -20.07 -4.83
C LEU A 469 13.69 -21.26 -3.88
N LYS A 470 14.68 -22.16 -3.75
CA LYS A 470 14.58 -23.30 -2.82
C LYS A 470 14.48 -22.85 -1.37
N GLU A 471 15.31 -21.89 -0.97
CA GLU A 471 15.30 -21.39 0.40
C GLU A 471 14.00 -20.65 0.69
N ALA A 472 13.51 -19.84 -0.24
CA ALA A 472 12.23 -19.17 -0.09
C ALA A 472 11.07 -20.17 0.10
N LEU A 473 11.04 -21.25 -0.68
CA LEU A 473 10.04 -22.31 -0.52
C LEU A 473 10.19 -23.08 0.81
N ARG A 474 11.39 -23.17 1.40
CA ARG A 474 11.57 -23.73 2.75
C ARG A 474 11.01 -22.81 3.82
N GLN A 475 11.16 -21.50 3.67
CA GLN A 475 10.53 -20.54 4.57
C GLN A 475 8.99 -20.63 4.49
N ALA A 476 8.44 -20.76 3.27
CA ALA A 476 7.01 -21.01 3.06
C ALA A 476 6.53 -22.27 3.80
N ARG A 477 7.32 -23.36 3.69
CA ARG A 477 7.04 -24.62 4.39
C ARG A 477 7.04 -24.46 5.90
N THR A 478 8.01 -23.71 6.42
CA THR A 478 8.15 -23.45 7.86
C THR A 478 6.91 -22.70 8.38
N LEU A 479 6.46 -21.69 7.64
CA LEU A 479 5.25 -20.94 7.96
C LEU A 479 3.98 -21.80 7.89
N GLN A 480 3.85 -22.69 6.89
CA GLN A 480 2.75 -23.64 6.83
C GLN A 480 2.76 -24.69 7.95
N LEU A 481 3.94 -25.15 8.38
CA LEU A 481 4.05 -26.06 9.52
C LEU A 481 3.57 -25.40 10.82
N ARG A 482 3.87 -24.11 11.02
CA ARG A 482 3.31 -23.32 12.12
C ARG A 482 1.78 -23.31 12.04
N LEU A 483 1.23 -22.98 10.88
CA LEU A 483 -0.22 -22.95 10.65
C LEU A 483 -0.88 -24.32 10.94
N GLN A 484 -0.23 -25.42 10.56
CA GLN A 484 -0.72 -26.76 10.84
C GLN A 484 -0.73 -27.08 12.35
N LEU A 485 0.32 -26.69 13.08
CA LEU A 485 0.42 -26.89 14.52
C LEU A 485 -0.60 -26.06 15.30
N ASP A 486 -0.84 -24.82 14.88
CA ASP A 486 -1.70 -23.89 15.61
C ASP A 486 -3.20 -24.19 15.41
N TYR A 487 -3.61 -24.73 14.24
CA TYR A 487 -5.03 -24.84 13.89
C TYR A 487 -5.53 -26.25 13.57
N LEU A 488 -4.65 -27.18 13.15
CA LEU A 488 -5.07 -28.52 12.67
C LEU A 488 -4.67 -29.67 13.59
N THR A 489 -3.74 -29.43 14.52
CA THR A 489 -3.28 -30.38 15.53
C THR A 489 -4.02 -30.12 16.83
#